data_AF-A0A8H8WWL5-F1
#
_entry.id   AF-A0A8H8WWL5-F1
#
_cell.length_a   1.000
_cell.length_b   1.000
_cell.length_c   1.000
_cell.angle_alpha   90.00
_cell.angle_beta   90.00
_cell.angle_gamma   90.00
#
_symmetry.space_group_name_H-M   'P 1'
#
loop_
_entity.id
_entity.type
_entity.pdbx_description
1 polymer ?
#
loop_
_entity_poly.entity_id
_entity_poly.type
_entity_poly.pdbx_seq_one_letter_code
_entity_poly.pdbx_strand_id
1 'polypeptide(L)'
;MFAREVPMPPATVPDVTFHTRVRNDALGGPNPFEWKDLTSTEVFGGRNVVLFALPGAFTPACSDDHLPGYEQHADDFAALGIDQVVCLSVNDAFVMFQWARSKGIEKVFMLPDGNADFTRQMGMLVKRGRQGMGMRSWRYAMHVENGTIAKMFVEPGFRDDPPGVGLTVSDAGTMLDYLRSR
;
A
#
# COMPACT_ATOMS: atom_id res chain seq x y z
N MET A 1 -7.62 -22.59 -12.42
CA MET A 1 -7.36 -22.24 -11.01
C MET A 1 -8.53 -21.39 -10.54
N PHE A 2 -9.33 -21.92 -9.62
CA PHE A 2 -10.57 -21.30 -9.13
C PHE A 2 -10.24 -20.10 -8.23
N ALA A 3 -11.22 -19.20 -8.03
CA ALA A 3 -11.08 -18.12 -7.05
C ALA A 3 -10.85 -18.73 -5.67
N ARG A 4 -9.97 -18.15 -4.87
CA ARG A 4 -9.85 -18.46 -3.44
C ARG A 4 -10.84 -17.59 -2.69
N GLU A 5 -11.34 -18.10 -1.57
CA GLU A 5 -12.00 -17.22 -0.60
C GLU A 5 -10.98 -16.19 -0.11
N VAL A 6 -11.43 -14.94 0.01
CA VAL A 6 -10.62 -13.88 0.62
C VAL A 6 -10.46 -14.26 2.10
N PRO A 7 -9.24 -14.43 2.61
CA PRO A 7 -9.06 -14.74 4.02
C PRO A 7 -9.62 -13.60 4.87
N MET A 8 -10.19 -13.96 6.02
CA MET A 8 -10.60 -12.97 7.01
C MET A 8 -9.37 -12.16 7.42
N PRO A 9 -9.40 -10.82 7.28
CA PRO A 9 -8.27 -10.00 7.67
C PRO A 9 -8.08 -10.08 9.20
N PRO A 10 -6.84 -9.89 9.68
CA PRO A 10 -6.60 -9.78 11.12
C PRO A 10 -7.34 -8.55 11.67
N ALA A 11 -7.67 -8.57 12.97
CA ALA A 11 -8.32 -7.44 13.63
C ALA A 11 -7.38 -6.22 13.71
N THR A 12 -6.08 -6.45 13.80
CA THR A 12 -5.03 -5.43 13.87
C THR A 12 -4.02 -5.64 12.74
N VAL A 13 -3.34 -4.58 12.35
CA VAL A 13 -2.24 -4.67 11.38
C VAL A 13 -1.12 -5.59 11.91
N PRO A 14 -0.43 -6.34 11.03
CA PRO A 14 0.72 -7.15 11.41
C PRO A 14 1.83 -6.32 12.06
N ASP A 15 2.47 -6.88 13.08
CA ASP A 15 3.69 -6.32 13.68
C ASP A 15 4.90 -6.72 12.83
N VAL A 16 5.41 -5.78 12.03
CA VAL A 16 6.56 -5.97 11.14
C VAL A 16 7.45 -4.74 11.13
N THR A 17 8.66 -4.93 10.62
CA THR A 17 9.61 -3.84 10.34
C THR A 17 9.82 -3.74 8.83
N PHE A 18 9.61 -2.54 8.30
CA PHE A 18 9.88 -2.19 6.91
C PHE A 18 11.29 -1.60 6.80
N HIS A 19 12.07 -2.04 5.82
CA HIS A 19 13.38 -1.49 5.53
C HIS A 19 13.24 -0.34 4.53
N THR A 20 13.18 0.89 5.04
CA THR A 20 13.01 2.10 4.25
C THR A 20 14.35 2.80 4.01
N ARG A 21 14.34 3.82 3.15
CA ARG A 21 15.48 4.72 2.99
C ARG A 21 15.04 6.15 3.23
N VAL A 22 15.81 6.90 4.01
CA VAL A 22 15.55 8.32 4.31
C VAL A 22 16.68 9.17 3.76
N ARG A 23 16.34 10.36 3.25
CA ARG A 23 17.33 11.31 2.74
C ARG A 23 18.14 11.88 3.90
N ASN A 24 19.46 11.80 3.81
CA ASN A 24 20.41 12.37 4.76
C ASN A 24 21.45 13.19 3.99
N ASP A 25 21.26 14.50 3.97
CA ASP A 25 22.11 15.45 3.24
C ASP A 25 23.55 15.52 3.75
N ALA A 26 23.82 15.07 4.98
CA ALA A 26 25.17 15.03 5.53
C ALA A 26 26.05 13.97 4.85
N LEU A 27 25.47 12.95 4.21
CA LEU A 27 26.23 11.93 3.48
C LEU A 27 26.83 12.47 2.17
N GLY A 28 26.28 13.55 1.62
CA GLY A 28 26.67 14.08 0.31
C GLY A 28 26.50 13.09 -0.85
N GLY A 29 27.10 13.41 -1.99
CA GLY A 29 27.11 12.53 -3.17
C GLY A 29 25.75 12.42 -3.91
N PRO A 30 25.68 11.58 -4.95
CA PRO A 30 24.50 11.49 -5.83
C PRO A 30 23.33 10.68 -5.22
N ASN A 31 23.55 9.96 -4.13
CA ASN A 31 22.53 9.13 -3.46
C ASN A 31 22.61 9.30 -1.93
N PRO A 32 22.30 10.50 -1.40
CA PRO A 32 22.42 10.84 0.02
C PRO A 32 21.25 10.24 0.81
N PHE A 33 21.15 8.91 0.85
CA PHE A 33 20.09 8.17 1.51
C PHE A 33 20.66 7.03 2.34
N GLU A 34 20.21 6.90 3.58
CA GLU A 34 20.57 5.81 4.48
C GLU A 34 19.39 4.89 4.77
N TRP A 35 19.70 3.68 5.23
CA TRP A 35 18.68 2.73 5.68
C TRP A 35 18.06 3.21 6.98
N LYS A 36 16.73 3.08 7.07
CA LYS A 36 15.97 3.30 8.29
C LYS A 36 14.91 2.22 8.43
N ASP A 37 14.98 1.50 9.52
CA ASP A 37 13.91 0.60 9.93
C ASP A 37 12.70 1.43 10.37
N LEU A 38 11.52 1.02 9.91
CA LEU A 38 10.24 1.63 10.22
C LEU A 38 9.27 0.53 10.66
N THR A 39 8.80 0.59 11.89
CA THR A 39 7.90 -0.42 12.47
C THR A 39 6.44 -0.14 12.12
N SER A 40 5.59 -1.18 12.13
CA SER A 40 4.14 -1.01 12.01
C SER A 40 3.58 -0.04 13.07
N THR A 41 4.08 -0.07 14.29
CA THR A 41 3.67 0.88 15.34
C THR A 41 3.99 2.32 14.96
N GLU A 42 5.13 2.61 14.33
CA GLU A 42 5.47 3.96 13.87
C GLU A 42 4.61 4.43 12.67
N VAL A 43 4.08 3.48 11.88
CA VAL A 43 3.18 3.78 10.75
C VAL A 43 1.75 4.00 11.23
N PHE A 44 1.22 3.09 12.06
CA PHE A 44 -0.21 2.99 12.37
C PHE A 44 -0.59 3.34 13.83
N GLY A 45 0.38 3.38 14.74
CA GLY A 45 0.12 3.61 16.17
C GLY A 45 -0.29 5.05 16.46
N GLY A 46 -1.40 5.22 17.17
CA GLY A 46 -1.95 6.53 17.54
C GLY A 46 -2.41 7.38 16.36
N ARG A 47 -2.61 6.78 15.18
CA ARG A 47 -2.97 7.47 13.93
C ARG A 47 -4.19 6.85 13.26
N ASN A 48 -4.91 7.67 12.50
CA ASN A 48 -5.89 7.26 11.50
C ASN A 48 -5.20 7.19 10.13
N VAL A 49 -5.12 5.99 9.56
CA VAL A 49 -4.37 5.74 8.33
C VAL A 49 -5.27 5.12 7.29
N VAL A 50 -5.23 5.68 6.09
CA VAL A 50 -5.71 5.00 4.89
C VAL A 50 -4.52 4.32 4.23
N LEU A 51 -4.59 3.00 4.07
CA LEU A 51 -3.59 2.25 3.32
C LEU A 51 -4.24 1.61 2.11
N PHE A 52 -3.63 1.76 0.94
CA PHE A 52 -3.95 0.95 -0.22
C PHE A 52 -2.73 0.15 -0.66
N ALA A 53 -2.93 -1.13 -0.95
CA ALA A 53 -1.91 -2.03 -1.44
C ALA A 53 -2.18 -2.44 -2.88
N LEU A 54 -1.11 -2.70 -3.63
CA LEU A 54 -1.22 -2.99 -5.05
C LEU A 54 -0.20 -4.03 -5.53
N PRO A 55 -0.43 -4.64 -6.72
CA PRO A 55 0.41 -5.74 -7.20
C PRO A 55 1.86 -5.40 -7.55
N GLY A 56 2.19 -4.14 -7.79
CA GLY A 56 3.56 -3.77 -8.15
C GLY A 56 3.69 -2.37 -8.72
N ALA A 57 4.78 -1.69 -8.35
CA ALA A 57 5.22 -0.44 -8.95
C ALA A 57 5.38 -0.55 -10.47
N PHE A 58 5.18 0.56 -11.19
CA PHE A 58 5.27 0.68 -12.65
C PHE A 58 4.28 -0.17 -13.47
N THR A 59 3.32 -0.87 -12.84
CA THR A 59 2.28 -1.60 -13.59
C THR A 59 1.12 -0.66 -13.99
N PRO A 60 0.49 -0.82 -15.18
CA PRO A 60 -0.43 0.18 -15.75
C PRO A 60 -1.58 0.60 -14.82
N ALA A 61 -2.43 -0.34 -14.39
CA ALA A 61 -3.58 -0.05 -13.52
C ALA A 61 -3.20 0.55 -12.15
N CYS A 62 -1.97 0.31 -11.68
CA CYS A 62 -1.47 0.90 -10.44
C CYS A 62 -0.97 2.34 -10.65
N SER A 63 -0.43 2.59 -11.84
CA SER A 63 0.32 3.78 -12.19
C SER A 63 -0.56 4.88 -12.78
N ASP A 64 -1.69 4.52 -13.39
CA ASP A 64 -2.50 5.46 -14.15
C ASP A 64 -3.73 5.92 -13.36
N ASP A 65 -4.30 5.05 -12.51
CA ASP A 65 -5.52 5.35 -11.75
C ASP A 65 -5.34 5.26 -10.23
N HIS A 66 -4.82 4.13 -9.71
CA HIS A 66 -4.87 3.85 -8.27
C HIS A 66 -4.05 4.84 -7.43
N LEU A 67 -2.73 4.90 -7.64
CA LEU A 67 -1.84 5.79 -6.90
C LEU A 67 -2.14 7.28 -7.17
N PRO A 68 -2.33 7.73 -8.43
CA PRO A 68 -2.70 9.12 -8.71
C PRO A 68 -4.02 9.54 -8.07
N GLY A 69 -5.03 8.65 -8.01
CA GLY A 69 -6.30 8.96 -7.38
C GLY A 69 -6.17 9.26 -5.89
N TYR A 70 -5.40 8.46 -5.15
CA TYR A 70 -5.12 8.73 -3.73
C TYR A 70 -4.28 9.99 -3.52
N GLU A 71 -3.34 10.29 -4.42
CA GLU A 71 -2.55 11.53 -4.38
C GLU A 71 -3.42 12.78 -4.56
N GLN A 72 -4.32 12.74 -5.55
CA GLN A 72 -5.24 13.85 -5.85
C GLN A 72 -6.20 14.14 -4.67
N HIS A 73 -6.64 13.09 -3.99
CA HIS A 73 -7.59 13.20 -2.87
C HIS A 73 -6.93 13.25 -1.48
N ALA A 74 -5.60 13.36 -1.39
CA ALA A 74 -4.90 13.36 -0.11
C ALA A 74 -5.39 14.46 0.86
N ASP A 75 -5.73 15.64 0.35
CA ASP A 75 -6.24 16.75 1.18
C ASP A 75 -7.69 16.48 1.65
N ASP A 76 -8.50 15.79 0.83
CA ASP A 76 -9.86 15.38 1.22
C ASP A 76 -9.80 14.34 2.35
N PHE A 77 -8.86 13.40 2.29
CA PHE A 77 -8.62 12.46 3.39
C PHE A 77 -8.18 13.18 4.66
N ALA A 78 -7.25 14.13 4.56
CA ALA A 78 -6.80 14.92 5.70
C ALA A 78 -7.97 15.73 6.33
N ALA A 79 -8.85 16.31 5.52
CA ALA A 79 -10.04 17.01 6.00
C ALA A 79 -11.04 16.10 6.74
N LEU A 80 -10.99 14.79 6.49
CA LEU A 80 -11.78 13.76 7.19
C LEU A 80 -11.03 13.13 8.39
N GLY A 81 -9.90 13.71 8.80
CA GLY A 81 -9.16 13.26 9.99
C GLY A 81 -8.24 12.06 9.76
N ILE A 82 -7.88 11.79 8.50
CA ILE A 82 -6.82 10.83 8.17
C ILE A 82 -5.46 11.51 8.31
N ASP A 83 -4.60 10.96 9.17
CA ASP A 83 -3.25 11.49 9.43
C ASP A 83 -2.29 11.17 8.28
N GLN A 84 -2.47 10.03 7.61
CA GLN A 84 -1.59 9.60 6.52
C GLN A 84 -2.30 8.69 5.51
N VAL A 85 -2.00 8.92 4.23
CA VAL A 85 -2.34 8.01 3.14
C VAL A 85 -1.10 7.23 2.73
N VAL A 86 -1.19 5.90 2.71
CA VAL A 86 -0.07 4.98 2.51
C VAL A 86 -0.28 4.11 1.28
N CYS A 87 0.68 4.09 0.36
CA CYS A 87 0.76 3.15 -0.75
C CYS A 87 1.73 2.02 -0.39
N LEU A 88 1.24 0.79 -0.25
CA LEU A 88 2.05 -0.40 0.01
C LEU A 88 2.22 -1.26 -1.26
N SER A 89 3.44 -1.73 -1.51
CA SER A 89 3.70 -2.74 -2.53
C SER A 89 4.81 -3.69 -2.08
N VAL A 90 4.75 -4.93 -2.57
CA VAL A 90 5.85 -5.89 -2.45
C VAL A 90 6.94 -5.50 -3.45
N ASN A 91 7.67 -4.43 -3.12
CA ASN A 91 8.81 -3.87 -3.84
C ASN A 91 9.78 -3.28 -2.80
N ASP A 92 11.07 -3.24 -3.12
CA ASP A 92 12.07 -2.60 -2.27
C ASP A 92 11.96 -1.06 -2.30
N ALA A 93 12.65 -0.42 -1.34
CA ALA A 93 12.65 1.03 -1.16
C ALA A 93 13.17 1.81 -2.39
N PHE A 94 14.12 1.25 -3.15
CA PHE A 94 14.68 1.94 -4.32
C PHE A 94 13.64 2.03 -5.43
N VAL A 95 12.96 0.91 -5.71
CA VAL A 95 11.90 0.86 -6.72
C VAL A 95 10.72 1.75 -6.32
N MET A 96 10.27 1.67 -5.06
CA MET A 96 9.16 2.50 -4.57
C MET A 96 9.47 3.99 -4.68
N PHE A 97 10.70 4.41 -4.32
CA PHE A 97 11.14 5.81 -4.44
C PHE A 97 11.18 6.30 -5.89
N GLN A 98 11.81 5.54 -6.78
CA GLN A 98 11.91 5.93 -8.19
C GLN A 98 10.54 5.96 -8.87
N TRP A 99 9.64 5.06 -8.49
CA TRP A 99 8.27 5.06 -9.00
C TRP A 99 7.49 6.30 -8.58
N ALA A 100 7.53 6.65 -7.30
CA ALA A 100 6.90 7.85 -6.76
C ALA A 100 7.38 9.12 -7.49
N ARG A 101 8.70 9.25 -7.67
CA ARG A 101 9.29 10.36 -8.43
C ARG A 101 8.84 10.40 -9.88
N SER A 102 8.75 9.24 -10.55
CA SER A 102 8.30 9.18 -11.95
C SER A 102 6.84 9.60 -12.12
N LYS A 103 6.05 9.57 -11.05
CA LYS A 103 4.63 9.91 -11.03
C LYS A 103 4.33 11.26 -10.35
N GLY A 104 5.36 11.96 -9.85
CA GLY A 104 5.18 13.24 -9.15
C GLY A 104 4.38 13.12 -7.85
N ILE A 105 4.55 12.01 -7.13
CA ILE A 105 3.87 11.77 -5.86
C ILE A 105 4.58 12.54 -4.75
N GLU A 106 3.82 13.36 -4.02
CA GLU A 106 4.31 14.24 -2.96
C GLU A 106 3.64 13.97 -1.61
N LYS A 107 2.35 13.62 -1.61
CA LYS A 107 1.52 13.51 -0.40
C LYS A 107 1.36 12.08 0.10
N VAL A 108 1.22 11.11 -0.80
CA VAL A 108 1.11 9.70 -0.45
C VAL A 108 2.44 9.14 0.04
N PHE A 109 2.44 8.51 1.21
CA PHE A 109 3.60 7.84 1.75
C PHE A 109 3.80 6.46 1.12
N MET A 110 4.98 6.24 0.53
CA MET A 110 5.32 5.03 -0.20
C MET A 110 5.99 4.02 0.73
N LEU A 111 5.30 2.92 1.06
CA LEU A 111 5.75 1.93 2.03
C LEU A 111 6.27 0.66 1.34
N PRO A 112 7.60 0.40 1.35
CA PRO A 112 8.19 -0.77 0.70
C PRO A 112 8.08 -2.03 1.57
N ASP A 113 7.16 -2.93 1.23
CA ASP A 113 7.05 -4.27 1.83
C ASP A 113 7.93 -5.28 1.07
N GLY A 114 9.24 -4.98 0.97
CA GLY A 114 10.17 -5.70 0.09
C GLY A 114 10.30 -7.20 0.38
N ASN A 115 10.14 -7.59 1.66
CA ASN A 115 10.15 -8.99 2.10
C ASN A 115 8.76 -9.65 2.06
N ALA A 116 7.72 -8.88 1.72
CA ALA A 116 6.32 -9.29 1.75
C ALA A 116 5.80 -9.71 3.14
N ASP A 117 6.47 -9.31 4.22
CA ASP A 117 6.11 -9.75 5.58
C ASP A 117 4.76 -9.20 6.01
N PHE A 118 4.48 -7.93 5.70
CA PHE A 118 3.17 -7.33 5.98
C PHE A 118 2.09 -8.01 5.13
N THR A 119 2.31 -8.06 3.82
CA THR A 119 1.36 -8.61 2.85
C THR A 119 1.01 -10.06 3.14
N ARG A 120 2.01 -10.87 3.52
CA ARG A 120 1.84 -12.28 3.90
C ARG A 120 0.97 -12.42 5.15
N GLN A 121 1.26 -11.64 6.19
CA GLN A 121 0.52 -11.71 7.45
C GLN A 121 -0.89 -11.12 7.35
N MET A 122 -1.11 -10.20 6.41
CA MET A 122 -2.46 -9.76 6.00
C MET A 122 -3.25 -10.82 5.24
N GLY A 123 -2.64 -11.95 4.86
CA GLY A 123 -3.26 -12.97 4.01
C GLY A 123 -3.44 -12.53 2.56
N MET A 124 -2.82 -11.42 2.14
CA MET A 124 -3.01 -10.80 0.83
C MET A 124 -1.90 -11.15 -0.17
N LEU A 125 -0.99 -12.07 0.18
CA LEU A 125 0.11 -12.47 -0.68
C LEU A 125 -0.36 -13.50 -1.72
N VAL A 126 -0.21 -13.16 -3.01
CA VAL A 126 -0.55 -14.04 -4.13
C VAL A 126 0.65 -14.26 -5.05
N LYS A 127 0.69 -15.42 -5.69
CA LYS A 127 1.66 -15.69 -6.76
C LYS A 127 1.23 -14.96 -8.05
N ARG A 128 2.18 -14.33 -8.74
CA ARG A 128 2.05 -13.74 -10.08
C ARG A 128 3.20 -14.17 -10.98
N GLY A 129 3.41 -15.49 -11.04
CA GLY A 129 4.49 -16.13 -11.79
C GLY A 129 4.30 -16.07 -13.30
N ARG A 130 3.06 -16.03 -13.80
CA ARG A 130 2.79 -15.94 -15.25
C ARG A 130 3.41 -14.72 -15.92
N GLN A 131 3.55 -13.62 -15.18
CA GLN A 131 4.20 -12.39 -15.64
C GLN A 131 5.63 -12.23 -15.09
N GLY A 132 6.22 -13.28 -14.50
CA GLY A 132 7.56 -13.23 -13.91
C GLY A 132 7.67 -12.36 -12.65
N MET A 133 6.57 -12.02 -11.99
CA MET A 133 6.58 -11.08 -10.86
C MET A 133 6.87 -11.74 -9.52
N GLY A 134 6.84 -13.07 -9.41
CA GLY A 134 7.00 -13.76 -8.13
C GLY A 134 5.77 -13.61 -7.23
N MET A 135 5.99 -13.43 -5.92
CA MET A 135 4.91 -13.16 -4.96
C MET A 135 4.64 -11.65 -4.88
N ARG A 136 3.37 -11.25 -4.84
CA ARG A 136 2.94 -9.84 -4.80
C ARG A 136 1.71 -9.65 -3.92
N SER A 137 1.46 -8.42 -3.49
CA SER A 137 0.21 -8.09 -2.83
C SER A 137 -0.97 -8.19 -3.80
N TRP A 138 -2.07 -8.74 -3.31
CA TRP A 138 -3.37 -8.50 -3.88
C TRP A 138 -3.74 -7.01 -3.74
N ARG A 139 -4.63 -6.53 -4.61
CA ARG A 139 -5.09 -5.13 -4.52
C ARG A 139 -6.18 -5.01 -3.46
N TYR A 140 -6.00 -4.10 -2.52
CA TYR A 140 -7.00 -3.75 -1.53
C TYR A 140 -6.76 -2.33 -0.99
N ALA A 141 -7.75 -1.78 -0.32
CA ALA A 141 -7.60 -0.61 0.54
C ALA A 141 -8.13 -0.92 1.94
N MET A 142 -7.64 -0.21 2.94
CA MET A 142 -8.10 -0.34 4.32
C MET A 142 -8.03 0.99 5.06
N HIS A 143 -8.97 1.15 5.99
CA HIS A 143 -8.92 2.20 6.99
C HIS A 143 -8.48 1.59 8.33
N VAL A 144 -7.47 2.19 8.95
CA VAL A 144 -6.82 1.71 10.17
C VAL A 144 -6.85 2.81 11.22
N GLU A 145 -7.35 2.48 12.41
CA GLU A 145 -7.48 3.40 13.56
C GLU A 145 -6.60 2.85 14.70
N ASN A 146 -5.48 3.52 14.99
CA ASN A 146 -4.53 3.10 16.02
C ASN A 146 -4.12 1.62 15.89
N GLY A 147 -3.69 1.23 14.69
CA GLY A 147 -3.33 -0.16 14.35
C GLY A 147 -4.49 -1.15 14.23
N THR A 148 -5.73 -0.76 14.55
CA THR A 148 -6.92 -1.62 14.40
C THR A 148 -7.52 -1.43 13.01
N ILE A 149 -7.80 -2.53 12.31
CA ILE A 149 -8.38 -2.48 10.96
C ILE A 149 -9.89 -2.27 11.08
N ALA A 150 -10.35 -1.06 10.79
CA ALA A 150 -11.75 -0.69 10.91
C ALA A 150 -12.58 -1.06 9.68
N LYS A 151 -11.94 -1.05 8.50
CA LYS A 151 -12.55 -1.47 7.23
C LYS A 151 -11.50 -1.92 6.24
N MET A 152 -11.86 -2.91 5.44
CA MET A 152 -11.06 -3.37 4.30
C MET A 152 -11.94 -3.50 3.05
N PHE A 153 -11.39 -3.09 1.91
CA PHE A 153 -11.97 -3.17 0.59
C PHE A 153 -11.04 -4.02 -0.29
N VAL A 154 -11.35 -5.31 -0.40
CA VAL A 154 -10.54 -6.27 -1.15
C VAL A 154 -11.11 -6.44 -2.54
N GLU A 155 -10.29 -6.27 -3.58
CA GLU A 155 -10.76 -6.45 -4.95
C GLU A 155 -11.24 -7.90 -5.19
N PRO A 156 -12.31 -8.09 -5.98
CA PRO A 156 -12.88 -9.40 -6.20
C PRO A 156 -11.96 -10.31 -7.02
N GLY A 157 -12.17 -11.62 -6.89
CA GLY A 157 -11.47 -12.62 -7.71
C GLY A 157 -10.12 -13.07 -7.18
N PHE A 158 -9.83 -12.81 -5.90
CA PHE A 158 -8.64 -13.23 -5.15
C PHE A 158 -8.15 -14.63 -5.53
N ARG A 159 -6.94 -14.72 -6.10
CA ARG A 159 -6.30 -15.99 -6.51
C ARG A 159 -4.83 -15.79 -6.88
N ASP A 160 -4.11 -16.90 -6.95
CA ASP A 160 -2.81 -16.96 -7.62
C ASP A 160 -2.96 -16.87 -9.14
N ASP A 161 -1.95 -16.25 -9.76
CA ASP A 161 -1.81 -16.04 -11.19
C ASP A 161 -3.08 -15.49 -11.87
N PRO A 162 -3.66 -14.39 -11.34
CA PRO A 162 -4.83 -13.78 -11.94
C PRO A 162 -4.48 -13.21 -13.33
N PRO A 163 -5.41 -13.22 -14.30
CA PRO A 163 -5.21 -12.56 -15.60
C PRO A 163 -5.03 -11.04 -15.44
N GLY A 164 -5.62 -10.47 -14.39
CA GLY A 164 -5.50 -9.08 -13.96
C GLY A 164 -6.22 -8.90 -12.61
N VAL A 165 -5.97 -7.78 -11.94
CA VAL A 165 -6.69 -7.38 -10.73
C VAL A 165 -7.28 -6.00 -10.98
N GLY A 166 -8.61 -5.92 -10.96
CA GLY A 166 -9.35 -4.68 -11.19
C GLY A 166 -9.10 -3.61 -10.13
N LEU A 167 -9.72 -2.46 -10.32
CA LEU A 167 -9.79 -1.35 -9.36
C LEU A 167 -11.26 -0.94 -9.31
N THR A 168 -12.02 -1.57 -8.41
CA THR A 168 -13.49 -1.46 -8.36
C THR A 168 -14.02 -1.14 -6.97
N VAL A 169 -13.27 -1.46 -5.93
CA VAL A 169 -13.68 -1.23 -4.53
C VAL A 169 -12.57 -0.61 -3.69
N SER A 170 -11.32 -0.66 -4.16
CA SER A 170 -10.15 -0.16 -3.43
C SER A 170 -9.72 1.24 -3.87
N ASP A 171 -10.43 1.89 -4.80
CA ASP A 171 -10.13 3.24 -5.24
C ASP A 171 -10.40 4.31 -4.15
N ALA A 172 -9.81 5.49 -4.35
CA ALA A 172 -9.90 6.59 -3.39
C ALA A 172 -11.35 7.09 -3.19
N GLY A 173 -12.18 7.09 -4.24
CA GLY A 173 -13.57 7.52 -4.16
C GLY A 173 -14.39 6.61 -3.25
N THR A 174 -14.27 5.30 -3.43
CA THR A 174 -14.90 4.31 -2.55
C THR A 174 -14.49 4.51 -1.08
N MET A 175 -13.20 4.77 -0.82
CA MET A 175 -12.72 5.04 0.54
C MET A 175 -13.29 6.36 1.10
N LEU A 176 -13.33 7.42 0.31
CA LEU A 176 -13.89 8.72 0.73
C LEU A 176 -15.39 8.61 1.07
N ASP A 177 -16.16 7.91 0.25
CA ASP A 177 -17.60 7.71 0.49
C ASP A 177 -17.84 6.94 1.79
N TYR A 178 -17.00 5.94 2.07
CA TYR A 178 -16.99 5.26 3.36
C TYR A 178 -16.65 6.20 4.52
N LEU A 179 -15.60 7.00 4.41
CA LEU A 179 -15.19 7.93 5.47
C LEU A 179 -16.23 9.01 5.76
N ARG A 180 -16.94 9.49 4.73
CA ARG A 180 -18.01 10.50 4.86
C ARG A 180 -19.32 9.96 5.45
N SER A 181 -19.51 8.64 5.46
CA SER A 181 -20.74 7.99 5.95
C SER A 181 -20.63 7.49 7.39
N ARG A 182 -19.48 7.71 8.04
CA ARG A 182 -19.20 7.30 9.42
C ARG A 182 -19.75 8.29 10.45
#